data_AF-A0A841GQY3-F1
#
_entry.id   AF-A0A841GQY3-F1
#
_cell.length_a   1.000
_cell.length_b   1.000
_cell.length_c   1.000
_cell.angle_alpha   90.00
_cell.angle_beta   90.00
_cell.angle_gamma   90.00
#
_symmetry.space_group_name_H-M   'P 1'
#
loop_
_entity.id
_entity.type
_entity.pdbx_description
1 polymer ?
#
loop_
_entity_poly.entity_id
_entity_poly.type
_entity_poly.pdbx_seq_one_letter_code
_entity_poly.pdbx_strand_id
1 'polypeptide(L)'
;MTTAELLDRSAVTPAFRDAMLQFLRDGRSSERIRFGYGCPAVKVERTLHKALVEYPQVPVESIEVAAASGCEYFRGQMTVRTASDETHVAFHWDCKWRAEQEGWRDWFGFPDQARAAREFGWDCFRVWDEEPRGALVMQASRKATPISIDASFA
;
A
#
# COMPACT_ATOMS: atom_id res chain seq x y z
N MET A 1 -13.11 -14.78 -2.76
CA MET A 1 -11.77 -15.35 -2.97
C MET A 1 -10.98 -15.21 -1.69
N THR A 2 -10.44 -16.31 -1.17
CA THR A 2 -9.65 -16.32 0.07
C THR A 2 -8.19 -15.98 -0.23
N THR A 3 -7.43 -15.59 0.78
CA THR A 3 -5.98 -15.33 0.63
C THR A 3 -5.22 -16.61 0.26
N ALA A 4 -5.67 -17.78 0.71
CA ALA A 4 -5.09 -19.07 0.34
C ALA A 4 -5.26 -19.34 -1.17
N GLU A 5 -6.47 -19.15 -1.70
CA GLU A 5 -6.75 -19.30 -3.14
C GLU A 5 -5.90 -18.37 -4.00
N LEU A 6 -5.63 -17.14 -3.53
CA LEU A 6 -4.75 -16.23 -4.24
C LEU A 6 -3.29 -16.67 -4.22
N LEU A 7 -2.80 -17.09 -3.05
CA LEU A 7 -1.42 -17.58 -2.95
C LEU A 7 -1.22 -18.77 -3.88
N ASP A 8 -2.17 -19.71 -3.96
CA ASP A 8 -2.10 -20.88 -4.84
C ASP A 8 -2.05 -20.52 -6.33
N ARG A 9 -2.68 -19.41 -6.71
CA ARG A 9 -2.68 -18.89 -8.09
C ARG A 9 -1.53 -17.93 -8.39
N SER A 10 -0.76 -17.56 -7.38
CA SER A 10 0.33 -16.59 -7.48
C SER A 10 1.68 -17.28 -7.68
N ALA A 11 2.56 -16.64 -8.45
CA ALA A 11 3.95 -17.08 -8.66
C ALA A 11 4.89 -16.67 -7.51
N VAL A 12 4.36 -16.21 -6.35
CA VAL A 12 5.19 -15.79 -5.23
C VAL A 12 6.16 -16.89 -4.80
N THR A 13 7.33 -16.48 -4.32
CA THR A 13 8.32 -17.45 -3.85
C THR A 13 7.79 -18.24 -2.65
N PRO A 14 8.24 -19.50 -2.44
CA PRO A 14 7.84 -20.29 -1.28
C PRO A 14 8.11 -19.56 0.05
N ALA A 15 9.25 -18.86 0.14
CA ALA A 15 9.61 -18.10 1.34
C ALA A 15 8.67 -16.89 1.58
N PHE A 16 8.22 -16.21 0.53
CA PHE A 16 7.22 -15.15 0.67
C PHE A 16 5.85 -15.72 1.04
N ARG A 17 5.46 -16.87 0.47
CA ARG A 17 4.24 -17.60 0.87
C ARG A 17 4.24 -17.91 2.35
N ASP A 18 5.34 -18.46 2.88
CA ASP A 18 5.46 -18.78 4.31
C ASP A 18 5.35 -17.52 5.19
N ALA A 19 5.98 -16.42 4.77
CA ALA A 19 5.87 -15.14 5.44
C ALA A 19 4.42 -14.60 5.44
N MET A 20 3.71 -14.74 4.31
CA MET A 20 2.30 -14.35 4.21
C MET A 20 1.43 -15.19 5.15
N LEU A 21 1.62 -16.51 5.18
CA LEU A 21 0.89 -17.40 6.08
C LEU A 21 1.18 -17.10 7.55
N GLN A 22 2.42 -16.74 7.90
CA GLN A 22 2.78 -16.29 9.24
C GLN A 22 2.10 -14.96 9.58
N PHE A 23 2.17 -13.98 8.69
CA PHE A 23 1.53 -12.67 8.86
C PHE A 23 0.02 -12.79 9.07
N LEU A 24 -0.67 -13.67 8.35
CA LEU A 24 -2.10 -13.90 8.54
C LEU A 24 -2.44 -14.48 9.93
N ARG A 25 -1.48 -15.12 10.60
CA ARG A 25 -1.69 -15.67 11.96
C ARG A 25 -1.47 -14.64 13.05
N ASP A 26 -0.43 -13.81 12.95
CA ASP A 26 0.00 -12.94 14.05
C ASP A 26 -0.09 -11.44 13.76
N GLY A 27 -0.33 -11.05 12.51
CA GLY A 27 -0.40 -9.67 12.06
C GLY A 27 0.92 -8.91 12.20
N ARG A 28 2.07 -9.59 12.27
CA ARG A 28 3.38 -8.95 12.55
C ARG A 28 4.23 -8.75 11.31
N SER A 29 5.01 -7.67 11.33
CA SER A 29 6.05 -7.41 10.34
C SER A 29 7.13 -8.50 10.40
N SER A 30 7.69 -8.83 9.25
CA SER A 30 8.82 -9.74 9.07
C SER A 30 9.82 -9.15 8.06
N GLU A 31 10.92 -9.86 7.79
CA GLU A 31 11.89 -9.45 6.76
C GLU A 31 11.25 -9.33 5.36
N ARG A 32 10.30 -10.22 5.06
CA ARG A 32 9.63 -10.31 3.74
C ARG A 32 8.35 -9.50 3.64
N ILE A 33 7.72 -9.16 4.77
CA ILE A 33 6.53 -8.30 4.82
C ILE A 33 6.81 -7.21 5.84
N ARG A 34 7.26 -6.04 5.36
CA ARG A 34 7.68 -4.91 6.20
C ARG A 34 6.61 -3.83 6.23
N PHE A 35 6.27 -3.34 7.43
CA PHE A 35 5.39 -2.18 7.60
C PHE A 35 5.62 -1.51 8.96
N GLY A 36 5.30 -0.23 9.06
CA GLY A 36 5.50 0.57 10.28
C GLY A 36 4.42 0.40 11.34
N TYR A 37 4.71 0.82 12.57
CA TYR A 37 3.83 0.73 13.76
C TYR A 37 2.43 1.38 13.57
N GLY A 38 2.26 2.30 12.62
CA GLY A 38 1.00 2.96 12.30
C GLY A 38 0.12 2.24 11.26
N CYS A 39 0.50 1.05 10.82
CA CYS A 39 -0.23 0.28 9.80
C CYS A 39 -0.99 -0.89 10.44
N PRO A 40 -2.34 -0.82 10.54
CA PRO A 40 -3.13 -1.93 11.06
C PRO A 40 -2.98 -3.17 10.18
N ALA A 41 -2.75 -4.34 10.78
CA ALA A 41 -2.51 -5.59 10.05
C ALA A 41 -3.61 -5.91 9.04
N VAL A 42 -4.88 -5.73 9.40
CA VAL A 42 -6.01 -5.97 8.49
C VAL A 42 -5.96 -5.10 7.23
N LYS A 43 -5.43 -3.88 7.31
CA LYS A 43 -5.31 -2.96 6.17
C LYS A 43 -4.10 -3.30 5.31
N VAL A 44 -2.99 -3.69 5.94
CA VAL A 44 -1.84 -4.26 5.25
C VAL A 44 -2.25 -5.53 4.48
N GLU A 45 -3.03 -6.42 5.09
CA GLU A 45 -3.58 -7.61 4.45
C GLU A 45 -4.38 -7.26 3.18
N ARG A 46 -5.22 -6.23 3.21
CA ARG A 46 -5.97 -5.79 2.01
C ARG A 46 -5.03 -5.34 0.88
N THR A 47 -3.98 -4.59 1.20
CA THR A 47 -2.96 -4.19 0.22
C THR A 47 -2.20 -5.38 -0.36
N LEU A 48 -1.79 -6.33 0.49
CA LEU A 48 -1.11 -7.55 0.03
C LEU A 48 -2.03 -8.41 -0.84
N HIS A 49 -3.31 -8.52 -0.50
CA HIS A 49 -4.31 -9.22 -1.31
C HIS A 49 -4.43 -8.60 -2.71
N LYS A 50 -4.51 -7.26 -2.79
CA LYS A 50 -4.53 -6.55 -4.08
C LYS A 50 -3.24 -6.79 -4.86
N ALA A 51 -2.07 -6.79 -4.21
CA ALA A 51 -0.81 -7.10 -4.87
C ALA A 51 -0.80 -8.51 -5.49
N LEU A 52 -1.35 -9.53 -4.81
CA LEU A 52 -1.46 -10.89 -5.36
C LEU A 52 -2.42 -10.97 -6.55
N VAL A 53 -3.45 -10.12 -6.60
CA VAL A 53 -4.41 -10.04 -7.72
C VAL A 53 -3.78 -9.35 -8.93
N GLU A 54 -3.03 -8.27 -8.72
CA GLU A 54 -2.41 -7.48 -9.79
C GLU A 54 -1.13 -8.15 -10.33
N TYR A 55 -0.42 -8.89 -9.48
CA TYR A 55 0.87 -9.52 -9.80
C TYR A 55 0.85 -11.04 -9.68
N PRO A 56 -0.10 -11.76 -10.30
CA PRO A 56 -0.24 -13.20 -10.11
C PRO A 56 0.93 -14.00 -10.70
N GLN A 57 1.67 -13.43 -11.65
CA GLN A 57 2.81 -14.09 -12.31
C GLN A 57 4.17 -13.58 -11.84
N VAL A 58 4.21 -12.66 -10.87
CA VAL A 58 5.46 -12.07 -10.38
C VAL A 58 6.02 -12.92 -9.23
N PRO A 59 7.29 -13.35 -9.29
CA PRO A 59 7.94 -14.10 -8.23
C PRO A 59 8.36 -13.17 -7.08
N VAL A 60 7.36 -12.69 -6.33
CA VAL A 60 7.59 -11.76 -5.21
C VAL A 60 8.42 -12.43 -4.12
N GLU A 61 9.48 -11.73 -3.69
CA GLU A 61 10.36 -12.14 -2.60
C GLU A 61 10.09 -11.37 -1.32
N SER A 62 9.78 -10.07 -1.43
CA SER A 62 9.40 -9.24 -0.30
C SER A 62 8.51 -8.08 -0.71
N ILE A 63 7.70 -7.62 0.23
CA ILE A 63 6.88 -6.42 0.12
C ILE A 63 7.14 -5.52 1.32
N GLU A 64 7.24 -4.23 1.07
CA GLU A 64 7.31 -3.18 2.09
C GLU A 64 6.16 -2.20 1.89
N VAL A 65 5.48 -1.84 2.97
CA VAL A 65 4.33 -0.93 2.96
C VAL A 65 4.61 0.26 3.86
N ALA A 66 4.68 1.44 3.25
CA ALA A 66 4.79 2.72 3.93
C ALA A 66 3.50 3.51 3.73
N ALA A 67 2.66 3.59 4.77
CA ALA A 67 1.30 4.09 4.62
C ALA A 67 0.77 4.79 5.88
N ALA A 68 -0.29 5.56 5.68
CA ALA A 68 -1.10 6.17 6.72
C ALA A 68 -2.49 5.52 6.74
N SER A 69 -3.03 5.31 7.95
CA SER A 69 -4.35 4.74 8.16
C SER A 69 -5.32 5.76 8.76
N GLY A 70 -6.48 5.92 8.15
CA GLY A 70 -7.68 6.53 8.75
C GLY A 70 -8.61 5.47 9.32
N CYS A 71 -9.84 5.82 9.67
CA CYS A 71 -10.87 4.80 9.93
C CYS A 71 -11.32 4.17 8.61
N GLU A 72 -11.59 5.03 7.64
CA GLU A 72 -12.17 4.75 6.33
C GLU A 72 -11.16 4.37 5.25
N TYR A 73 -9.91 4.83 5.39
CA TYR A 73 -8.89 4.68 4.35
C TYR A 73 -7.59 4.04 4.82
N PHE A 74 -6.81 3.54 3.86
CA PHE A 74 -5.41 3.17 3.97
C PHE A 74 -4.69 3.60 2.68
N ARG A 75 -3.68 4.46 2.80
CA ARG A 75 -3.02 5.05 1.62
C ARG A 75 -1.53 5.22 1.82
N GLY A 76 -0.77 5.05 0.76
CA GLY A 76 0.68 5.19 0.80
C GLY A 76 1.36 4.59 -0.41
N GLN A 77 2.59 4.14 -0.20
CA GLN A 77 3.39 3.45 -1.20
C GLN A 77 3.68 2.03 -0.74
N MET A 78 3.65 1.12 -1.71
CA MET A 78 4.06 -0.27 -1.56
C MET A 78 5.25 -0.51 -2.48
N THR A 79 6.29 -1.15 -1.95
CA THR A 79 7.44 -1.59 -2.73
C THR A 79 7.40 -3.11 -2.84
N VAL A 80 7.26 -3.63 -4.06
CA VAL A 80 7.29 -5.05 -4.38
C VAL A 80 8.67 -5.40 -4.94
N ARG A 81 9.35 -6.37 -4.34
CA ARG A 81 10.70 -6.78 -4.74
C ARG A 81 10.72 -8.22 -5.24
N THR A 82 11.45 -8.43 -6.32
CA THR A 82 11.81 -9.73 -6.88
C THR A 82 13.33 -9.89 -6.88
N ALA A 83 13.84 -11.01 -7.38
CA ALA A 83 15.27 -11.24 -7.54
C ALA A 83 15.98 -10.20 -8.44
N SER A 84 15.26 -9.61 -9.41
CA SER A 84 15.83 -8.73 -10.43
C SER A 84 15.32 -7.28 -10.38
N ASP A 85 14.15 -7.05 -9.78
CA ASP A 85 13.42 -5.80 -9.94
C ASP A 85 12.77 -5.33 -8.65
N GLU A 86 12.56 -4.02 -8.59
CA GLU A 86 11.77 -3.33 -7.57
C GLU A 86 10.67 -2.52 -8.27
N THR A 87 9.42 -2.68 -7.82
CA THR A 87 8.26 -1.94 -8.32
C THR A 87 7.64 -1.13 -7.19
N HIS A 88 7.45 0.17 -7.42
CA HIS A 88 6.77 1.05 -6.48
C HIS A 88 5.33 1.30 -6.93
N VAL A 89 4.41 1.14 -6.01
CA VAL A 89 2.97 1.27 -6.25
C VAL A 89 2.40 2.28 -5.28
N ALA A 90 1.87 3.38 -5.80
CA ALA A 90 1.02 4.26 -5.03
C ALA A 90 -0.37 3.63 -4.91
N PHE A 91 -0.92 3.57 -3.70
CA PHE A 91 -2.23 2.97 -3.48
C PHE A 91 -3.10 3.80 -2.54
N HIS A 92 -4.42 3.65 -2.72
CA HIS A 92 -5.41 4.20 -1.81
C HIS A 92 -6.62 3.27 -1.74
N TRP A 93 -6.72 2.53 -0.63
CA TRP A 93 -7.88 1.76 -0.25
C TRP A 93 -8.82 2.64 0.57
N ASP A 94 -10.07 2.81 0.13
CA ASP A 94 -11.03 3.76 0.69
C ASP A 94 -12.45 3.20 0.61
N CYS A 95 -12.93 2.61 1.71
CA CYS A 95 -14.27 2.05 1.78
C CYS A 95 -15.38 3.10 1.79
N LYS A 96 -15.07 4.32 2.22
CA LYS A 96 -16.03 5.42 2.16
C LYS A 96 -16.27 5.81 0.71
N TRP A 97 -15.19 6.00 -0.07
CA TRP A 97 -15.29 6.21 -1.51
C TRP A 97 -16.08 5.10 -2.20
N ARG A 98 -15.80 3.83 -1.87
CA ARG A 98 -16.54 2.70 -2.47
C ARG A 98 -18.03 2.75 -2.13
N ALA A 99 -18.39 3.03 -0.87
CA ALA A 99 -19.79 3.20 -0.47
C ALA A 99 -20.48 4.35 -1.23
N GLU A 100 -19.78 5.46 -1.47
CA GLU A 100 -20.29 6.57 -2.27
C GLU A 100 -20.55 6.17 -3.73
N GLN A 101 -19.65 5.40 -4.35
CA GLN A 101 -19.84 4.89 -5.73
C GLN A 101 -21.09 4.02 -5.85
N GLU A 102 -21.39 3.22 -4.82
CA GLU A 102 -22.57 2.36 -4.79
C GLU A 102 -23.84 3.10 -4.30
N GLY A 103 -23.73 4.37 -3.91
CA GLY A 103 -24.83 5.14 -3.33
C GLY A 103 -25.31 4.61 -1.96
N TRP A 104 -24.48 3.83 -1.26
CA TRP A 104 -24.84 3.22 0.01
C TRP A 104 -24.73 4.23 1.15
N ARG A 105 -25.82 4.36 1.91
CA ARG A 105 -25.90 5.23 3.07
C ARG A 105 -26.26 4.46 4.32
N ASP A 106 -25.68 4.88 5.45
CA ASP A 106 -26.07 4.41 6.76
C ASP A 106 -27.38 5.09 7.22
N TRP A 107 -27.85 4.72 8.41
CA TRP A 107 -29.07 5.28 9.00
C TRP A 107 -29.00 6.81 9.22
N PHE A 108 -27.80 7.38 9.32
CA PHE A 108 -27.58 8.81 9.52
C PHE A 108 -27.38 9.56 8.20
N GLY A 109 -27.41 8.85 7.06
CA GLY A 109 -27.24 9.43 5.73
C GLY A 109 -25.78 9.61 5.30
N PHE A 110 -24.81 9.15 6.08
CA PHE A 110 -23.39 9.12 5.69
C PHE A 110 -23.09 7.88 4.83
N PRO A 111 -21.99 7.87 4.05
CA PRO A 111 -21.62 6.68 3.29
C PRO A 111 -21.40 5.46 4.18
N ASP A 112 -22.04 4.34 3.87
CA ASP A 112 -21.93 3.09 4.65
C ASP A 112 -20.62 2.33 4.36
N GLN A 113 -19.52 2.90 4.84
CA GLN A 113 -18.18 2.32 4.69
C GLN A 113 -18.04 0.96 5.39
N ALA A 114 -18.84 0.69 6.42
CA ALA A 114 -18.82 -0.59 7.12
C ALA A 114 -19.42 -1.69 6.24
N ARG A 115 -20.51 -1.40 5.53
CA ARG A 115 -21.04 -2.30 4.50
C ARG A 115 -20.05 -2.49 3.36
N ALA A 116 -19.47 -1.41 2.82
CA ALA A 116 -18.46 -1.53 1.77
C ALA A 116 -17.28 -2.42 2.18
N ALA A 117 -16.76 -2.28 3.41
CA ALA A 117 -15.69 -3.12 3.93
C ALA A 117 -16.08 -4.60 4.05
N ARG A 118 -17.36 -4.92 4.34
CA ARG A 118 -17.85 -6.31 4.41
C ARG A 118 -18.07 -6.92 3.04
N GLU A 119 -18.65 -6.15 2.12
CA GLU A 119 -19.06 -6.63 0.78
C GLU A 119 -17.86 -6.76 -0.16
N PHE A 120 -16.98 -5.75 -0.19
CA PHE A 120 -15.85 -5.70 -1.12
C PHE A 120 -14.53 -6.16 -0.48
N GLY A 121 -14.42 -6.10 0.85
CA GLY A 121 -13.21 -6.52 1.56
C GLY A 121 -11.97 -5.74 1.13
N TRP A 122 -11.14 -6.35 0.30
CA TRP A 122 -9.94 -5.73 -0.25
C TRP A 122 -10.24 -4.83 -1.46
N ASP A 123 -11.33 -5.03 -2.19
CA ASP A 123 -11.58 -4.38 -3.49
C ASP A 123 -12.18 -2.96 -3.39
N CYS A 124 -11.66 -2.16 -2.47
CA CYS A 124 -12.03 -0.74 -2.29
C CYS A 124 -10.91 0.21 -2.75
N PHE A 125 -10.10 -0.19 -3.73
CA PHE A 125 -9.00 0.63 -4.23
C PHE A 125 -9.51 1.67 -5.22
N ARG A 126 -9.36 2.95 -4.86
CA ARG A 126 -9.58 4.09 -5.77
C ARG A 126 -8.33 4.49 -6.53
N VAL A 127 -7.15 4.11 -6.03
CA VAL A 127 -5.84 4.36 -6.64
C VAL A 127 -5.03 3.08 -6.55
N TRP A 128 -4.44 2.69 -7.67
CA TRP A 128 -3.44 1.64 -7.80
C TRP A 128 -2.54 1.98 -8.99
N ASP A 129 -1.51 2.77 -8.74
CA ASP A 129 -0.69 3.36 -9.79
C ASP A 129 0.76 2.92 -9.61
N GLU A 130 1.29 2.22 -10.61
CA GLU A 130 2.71 1.87 -10.69
C GLU A 130 3.54 3.08 -11.10
N GLU A 131 4.56 3.41 -10.31
CA GLU A 131 5.52 4.43 -10.73
C GLU A 131 6.38 3.88 -11.89
N PRO A 132 6.50 4.61 -13.01
CA PRO A 132 7.30 4.16 -14.13
C PRO A 132 8.75 3.92 -13.72
N ARG A 133 9.28 2.74 -14.07
CA ARG A 133 10.71 2.42 -13.90
C ARG A 133 11.56 3.50 -14.61
N GLY A 134 12.36 4.25 -13.84
CA GLY A 134 13.42 5.12 -14.38
C GLY A 134 13.18 6.62 -14.34
N ALA A 135 12.15 7.15 -13.65
CA ALA A 135 12.15 8.56 -13.28
C ALA A 135 12.98 8.75 -12.00
N LEU A 136 14.29 8.98 -12.16
CA LEU A 136 15.07 9.74 -11.19
C LEU A 136 14.34 11.08 -10.99
N VAL A 137 13.42 11.15 -10.02
CA VAL A 137 12.86 12.42 -9.59
C VAL A 137 14.01 13.14 -8.89
N MET A 138 14.66 14.03 -9.63
CA MET A 138 15.47 15.13 -9.09
C MET A 138 14.67 15.77 -7.96
N GLN A 139 15.01 15.43 -6.72
CA GLN A 139 14.58 16.22 -5.58
C GLN A 139 15.14 17.62 -5.79
N ALA A 140 14.26 18.58 -6.06
CA ALA A 140 14.61 19.99 -6.15
C ALA A 140 15.21 20.40 -4.80
N SER A 141 16.55 20.50 -4.79
CA SER A 141 17.31 21.10 -3.70
C SER A 141 16.75 22.50 -3.45
N ARG A 142 16.10 22.69 -2.30
CA ARG A 142 15.71 24.02 -1.85
C ARG A 142 16.99 24.83 -1.69
N LYS A 143 17.21 25.79 -2.58
CA LYS A 143 18.31 26.74 -2.49
C LYS A 143 18.34 27.34 -1.09
N ALA A 144 19.44 27.12 -0.38
CA ALA A 144 19.79 27.89 0.80
C ALA A 144 19.90 29.37 0.41
N THR A 145 19.20 30.22 1.15
CA THR A 145 19.31 31.68 1.06
C THR A 145 20.75 32.10 1.38
N PRO A 146 21.45 32.87 0.52
CA PRO A 146 22.73 33.43 0.92
C PRO A 146 22.52 34.57 1.92
N ILE A 147 23.24 34.47 3.03
CA ILE A 147 23.45 35.54 4.01
C ILE A 147 24.31 36.62 3.33
N SER A 148 23.76 37.82 3.16
CA SER A 148 24.57 38.99 2.80
C SER A 148 25.35 39.46 4.02
N ILE A 149 26.67 39.33 3.98
CA ILE A 149 27.59 40.00 4.88
C ILE A 149 28.04 41.26 4.15
N ASP A 150 27.49 42.42 4.53
CA ASP A 150 28.04 43.70 4.12
C ASP A 150 29.30 43.97 4.96
N ALA A 151 30.44 43.79 4.33
CA ALA A 151 31.73 44.25 4.82
C ALA A 151 32.55 44.75 3.64
N SER A 152 32.63 46.08 3.48
CA SER A 152 33.80 46.83 2.98
C SER A 152 33.45 48.32 2.98
N PHE A 153 34.06 49.11 3.88
CA PHE A 153 35.34 49.81 3.67
C PHE A 153 35.23 50.98 2.68
N ALA A 154 34.96 52.17 3.25
CA ALA A 154 35.58 53.44 2.90
C ALA A 154 35.43 54.38 4.11
#